data_AF-A0A2V1IMK0-F1
#
_entry.id   AF-A0A2V1IMK0-F1
#
_cell.length_a   1.000
_cell.length_b   1.000
_cell.length_c   1.000
_cell.angle_alpha   90.00
_cell.angle_beta   90.00
_cell.angle_gamma   90.00
#
_symmetry.space_group_name_H-M   'P 1'
#
loop_
_entity.id
_entity.type
_entity.pdbx_description
1 polymer ?
#
loop_
_entity_poly.entity_id
_entity_poly.type
_entity_poly.pdbx_seq_one_letter_code
_entity_poly.pdbx_strand_id
1 'polypeptide(L)'
;MKLYKSIFAVLAVAATSGALVSCDDDLDRPPVIVPVATYEANTSIAEFKELFWNAAQNNTPETIPVNADGDSIILAGRVISSDQSGNVYQRIYVRDESGAMDFRIYGYDLNESYHMGQEVRINVTGLLVGGYGTQMQIGVWYTNPNTGSTSLGGMDKEEFIRRAQRQGLPAATDAEPYTVKISDLEAWKNDKEKLIQWQCQLVKIENVSFDGGGQEAWCNNPGQTGSTNRTLKDAEGNSITVRTSDKSKFASQILPKGTGSVVAILGYYNGTWQLTVMDPQSGCIDGFEFVDAPSGPSGDAIFSETFATGLGKFKAVNDLLPEGVSEIWKYDSHKYAIATAYINKANYASDSWLVSPEIDLSAQSAAFLSFDQALNFFASIETAKTETSVCIREAGTTAWTVLSVPAYPASMSWNFANSGDIDLAAFIGKKVEIGFHYTSTASKAGTWQIRNVLIETTANHPVTPDTPVNPPVADDAIYSGLSENATSIDWTFENNSAENVNEIWAWKSYNGLYYLNASAFVGGVAYPATAYACSPVIDLTAVTSAKMTFDQTAKFQTTLRTLCSVVVREEGASDWTELTVPAWPAAGSWDFVSAGEIDLSAYAGKKIQVGFKYGSSAEGADTWRVKNLKITE
;
A
#
# COMPACT_ATOMS: atom_id res chain seq x y z
N MET A 1 -10.65 14.70 -81.05
CA MET A 1 -9.45 15.55 -80.87
C MET A 1 -9.00 15.34 -79.42
N LYS A 2 -7.74 15.02 -79.08
CA LYS A 2 -6.54 15.90 -79.06
C LYS A 2 -6.81 17.19 -78.27
N LEU A 3 -6.10 17.57 -77.19
CA LEU A 3 -5.03 16.98 -76.34
C LEU A 3 -5.14 17.73 -74.96
N TYR A 4 -4.61 17.39 -73.77
CA TYR A 4 -3.61 16.43 -73.25
C TYR A 4 -4.29 15.39 -72.30
N LYS A 5 -3.69 14.45 -71.55
CA LYS A 5 -2.32 14.15 -71.03
C LYS A 5 -1.82 14.84 -69.72
N SER A 6 -2.30 14.30 -68.59
CA SER A 6 -1.49 13.77 -67.45
C SER A 6 -0.58 14.69 -66.60
N ILE A 7 -0.87 14.78 -65.29
CA ILE A 7 0.09 14.68 -64.17
C ILE A 7 -0.65 14.38 -62.84
N PHE A 8 0.06 13.72 -61.92
CA PHE A 8 -0.28 13.24 -60.55
C PHE A 8 -1.44 13.93 -59.80
N ALA A 9 -2.29 13.26 -59.00
CA ALA A 9 -2.15 12.03 -58.20
C ALA A 9 -1.26 12.15 -56.92
N VAL A 10 -1.42 13.25 -56.19
CA VAL A 10 -1.03 13.45 -54.76
C VAL A 10 -2.10 14.39 -54.12
N LEU A 11 -2.21 14.42 -52.78
CA LEU A 11 -3.06 15.33 -51.98
C LEU A 11 -4.59 15.12 -52.07
N ALA A 12 -5.04 13.87 -51.91
CA ALA A 12 -6.41 13.52 -51.54
C ALA A 12 -6.63 13.45 -50.01
N VAL A 13 -5.97 14.32 -49.23
CA VAL A 13 -6.13 14.43 -47.76
C VAL A 13 -6.01 15.90 -47.33
N ALA A 14 -7.07 16.69 -47.58
CA ALA A 14 -7.32 18.01 -46.98
C ALA A 14 -8.77 18.46 -47.28
N ALA A 15 -9.33 19.33 -46.44
CA ALA A 15 -10.56 20.11 -46.70
C ALA A 15 -11.87 19.32 -46.92
N THR A 16 -12.23 18.42 -46.00
CA THR A 16 -13.63 18.01 -45.76
C THR A 16 -14.10 18.36 -44.35
N SER A 17 -13.89 19.61 -43.96
CA SER A 17 -14.25 20.19 -42.65
C SER A 17 -14.62 21.66 -42.84
N GLY A 18 -15.87 21.91 -43.25
CA GLY A 18 -16.32 23.24 -43.69
C GLY A 18 -17.79 23.30 -44.10
N ALA A 19 -18.68 22.69 -43.31
CA ALA A 19 -20.13 22.75 -43.51
C ALA A 19 -20.86 22.72 -42.15
N LEU A 20 -22.08 23.29 -42.13
CA LEU A 20 -23.00 23.33 -40.98
C LEU A 20 -22.57 24.23 -39.80
N VAL A 21 -22.67 25.55 -40.00
CA VAL A 21 -22.86 26.52 -38.89
C VAL A 21 -24.31 26.99 -38.96
N SER A 22 -25.20 26.32 -38.21
CA SER A 22 -26.59 26.73 -37.96
C SER A 22 -27.27 25.77 -36.97
N CYS A 23 -26.71 25.62 -35.77
CA CYS A 23 -27.50 25.14 -34.62
C CYS A 23 -28.15 26.35 -33.95
N ASP A 24 -29.39 26.20 -33.50
CA ASP A 24 -30.08 27.21 -32.70
C ASP A 24 -29.52 27.15 -31.26
N ASP A 25 -28.97 28.26 -30.77
CA ASP A 25 -28.37 28.36 -29.42
C ASP A 25 -29.41 28.69 -28.33
N ASP A 26 -30.66 28.98 -28.71
CA ASP A 26 -31.75 29.40 -27.82
C ASP A 26 -32.41 28.22 -27.08
N LEU A 27 -31.58 27.37 -26.45
CA LEU A 27 -32.00 26.41 -25.45
C LEU A 27 -32.31 27.15 -24.15
N ASP A 28 -33.59 27.54 -24.03
CA ASP A 28 -34.21 28.13 -22.84
C ASP A 28 -33.73 27.42 -21.55
N ARG A 29 -32.81 28.06 -20.83
CA ARG A 29 -32.16 27.43 -19.67
C ARG A 29 -33.19 27.29 -18.55
N PRO A 30 -33.41 26.09 -17.97
CA PRO A 30 -34.38 25.93 -16.91
C PRO A 30 -34.05 26.87 -15.73
N PRO A 31 -35.05 27.57 -15.17
CA PRO A 31 -34.80 28.66 -14.25
C PRO A 31 -34.10 28.17 -12.97
N VAL A 32 -33.10 28.93 -12.52
CA VAL A 32 -32.40 28.65 -11.25
C VAL A 32 -33.35 28.94 -10.09
N ILE A 33 -33.99 27.89 -9.57
CA ILE A 33 -34.84 27.97 -8.39
C ILE A 33 -33.94 28.16 -7.17
N VAL A 34 -33.85 29.38 -6.66
CA VAL A 34 -33.17 29.69 -5.39
C VAL A 34 -34.10 29.26 -4.24
N PRO A 35 -33.67 28.32 -3.36
CA PRO A 35 -34.44 27.96 -2.18
C PRO A 35 -34.66 29.14 -1.22
N VAL A 36 -35.85 29.23 -0.64
CA VAL A 36 -36.17 30.17 0.44
C VAL A 36 -36.84 29.39 1.57
N ALA A 37 -36.26 29.47 2.78
CA ALA A 37 -36.83 28.88 3.97
C ALA A 37 -37.90 29.81 4.59
N THR A 38 -38.92 29.22 5.21
CA THR A 38 -39.96 29.90 6.00
C THR A 38 -39.70 29.79 7.50
N TYR A 39 -38.80 28.91 7.94
CA TYR A 39 -38.34 28.85 9.32
C TYR A 39 -37.28 29.91 9.59
N GLU A 40 -37.38 30.59 10.72
CA GLU A 40 -36.31 31.45 11.27
C GLU A 40 -35.59 30.73 12.41
N ALA A 41 -34.26 30.88 12.47
CA ALA A 41 -33.46 30.26 13.51
C ALA A 41 -33.70 30.92 14.87
N ASN A 42 -33.89 30.13 15.93
CA ASN A 42 -34.20 30.64 17.27
C ASN A 42 -33.39 29.97 18.41
N THR A 43 -32.40 29.13 18.08
CA THR A 43 -31.47 28.52 19.04
C THR A 43 -30.15 28.24 18.33
N SER A 44 -29.03 28.58 18.95
CA SER A 44 -27.70 28.27 18.39
C SER A 44 -27.29 26.81 18.64
N ILE A 45 -26.38 26.25 17.84
CA ILE A 45 -25.93 24.86 17.99
C ILE A 45 -25.18 24.67 19.32
N ALA A 46 -24.42 25.65 19.80
CA ALA A 46 -23.77 25.59 21.10
C ALA A 46 -24.77 25.65 22.27
N GLU A 47 -25.77 26.53 22.19
CA GLU A 47 -26.86 26.63 23.18
C GLU A 47 -27.69 25.34 23.24
N PHE A 48 -28.05 24.77 22.09
CA PHE A 48 -28.71 23.48 22.00
C PHE A 48 -27.85 22.36 22.62
N LYS A 49 -26.55 22.33 22.33
CA LYS A 49 -25.61 21.37 22.92
C LYS A 49 -25.44 21.54 24.43
N GLU A 50 -25.55 22.76 24.95
CA GLU A 50 -25.55 23.05 26.39
C GLU A 50 -26.82 22.52 27.05
N LEU A 51 -28.00 22.82 26.49
CA LEU A 51 -29.31 22.36 26.98
C LEU A 51 -29.39 20.83 27.09
N PHE A 52 -28.90 20.11 26.08
CA PHE A 52 -28.99 18.64 26.02
C PHE A 52 -27.69 17.91 26.38
N TRP A 53 -26.72 18.61 26.99
CA TRP A 53 -25.39 18.07 27.32
C TRP A 53 -25.46 16.73 28.06
N ASN A 54 -26.36 16.62 29.05
CA ASN A 54 -26.52 15.43 29.87
C ASN A 54 -27.10 14.23 29.08
N ALA A 55 -28.01 14.45 28.13
CA ALA A 55 -28.56 13.40 27.26
C ALA A 55 -27.48 12.82 26.33
N ALA A 56 -26.55 13.67 25.87
CA ALA A 56 -25.37 13.23 25.14
C ALA A 56 -24.38 12.44 26.02
N GLN A 57 -23.91 13.01 27.13
CA GLN A 57 -22.88 12.38 27.97
C GLN A 57 -23.33 11.08 28.64
N ASN A 58 -24.60 10.96 29.04
CA ASN A 58 -25.12 9.72 29.60
C ASN A 58 -25.56 8.69 28.53
N ASN A 59 -25.53 9.07 27.24
CA ASN A 59 -26.11 8.31 26.14
C ASN A 59 -27.59 7.91 26.37
N THR A 60 -28.35 8.82 26.97
CA THR A 60 -29.79 8.68 27.27
C THR A 60 -30.60 9.56 26.31
N PRO A 61 -31.22 9.01 25.25
CA PRO A 61 -31.96 9.82 24.29
C PRO A 61 -33.22 10.43 24.91
N GLU A 62 -33.39 11.74 24.71
CA GLU A 62 -34.51 12.53 25.22
C GLU A 62 -35.25 13.22 24.05
N THR A 63 -36.56 13.39 24.19
CA THR A 63 -37.37 14.08 23.17
C THR A 63 -37.19 15.59 23.27
N ILE A 64 -36.79 16.22 22.16
CA ILE A 64 -36.60 17.66 22.06
C ILE A 64 -37.96 18.36 22.22
N PRO A 65 -38.15 19.22 23.24
CA PRO A 65 -39.40 19.91 23.50
C PRO A 65 -39.60 21.11 22.56
N VAL A 66 -40.63 21.91 22.84
CA VAL A 66 -40.68 23.32 22.45
C VAL A 66 -39.70 24.16 23.27
N ASN A 67 -39.39 25.37 22.82
CA ASN A 67 -38.56 26.33 23.56
C ASN A 67 -39.32 26.91 24.79
N ALA A 68 -38.67 27.85 25.50
CA ALA A 68 -39.25 28.47 26.71
C ALA A 68 -40.55 29.27 26.46
N ASP A 69 -40.73 29.79 25.25
CA ASP A 69 -41.93 30.56 24.84
C ASP A 69 -43.06 29.66 24.30
N GLY A 70 -42.78 28.37 24.06
CA GLY A 70 -43.72 27.39 23.53
C GLY A 70 -43.62 27.13 22.02
N ASP A 71 -42.65 27.75 21.33
CA ASP A 71 -42.40 27.59 19.89
C ASP A 71 -41.52 26.38 19.56
N SER A 72 -41.51 25.98 18.28
CA SER A 72 -40.57 24.95 17.80
C SER A 72 -39.13 25.45 17.85
N ILE A 73 -38.20 24.58 18.26
CA ILE A 73 -36.76 24.82 18.19
C ILE A 73 -36.31 24.63 16.74
N ILE A 74 -35.77 25.70 16.16
CA ILE A 74 -35.22 25.76 14.80
C ILE A 74 -33.71 25.99 14.90
N LEU A 75 -32.94 24.98 14.52
CA LEU A 75 -31.50 25.11 14.31
C LEU A 75 -31.25 25.50 12.85
N ALA A 76 -30.25 26.34 12.59
CA ALA A 76 -29.82 26.68 11.25
C ALA A 76 -28.30 26.60 11.12
N GLY A 77 -27.81 26.38 9.91
CA GLY A 77 -26.38 26.38 9.62
C GLY A 77 -26.05 25.92 8.21
N ARG A 78 -24.77 25.92 7.88
CA ARG A 78 -24.21 25.48 6.60
C ARG A 78 -23.89 23.99 6.68
N VAL A 79 -24.26 23.22 5.66
CA VAL A 79 -23.87 21.82 5.54
C VAL A 79 -22.37 21.74 5.30
N ILE A 80 -21.66 20.99 6.14
CA ILE A 80 -20.19 20.85 6.11
C ILE A 80 -19.73 19.43 5.74
N SER A 81 -20.64 18.61 5.19
CA SER A 81 -20.39 17.19 4.91
C SER A 81 -20.92 16.73 3.56
N SER A 82 -20.27 15.72 2.98
CA SER A 82 -20.77 14.94 1.83
C SER A 82 -20.75 13.44 2.14
N ASP A 83 -21.84 12.73 1.84
CA ASP A 83 -21.94 11.27 1.92
C ASP A 83 -21.53 10.55 0.62
N GLN A 84 -21.14 11.31 -0.41
CA GLN A 84 -20.84 10.84 -1.77
C GLN A 84 -19.85 9.66 -1.85
N SER A 85 -18.85 9.60 -0.98
CA SER A 85 -17.86 8.52 -0.91
C SER A 85 -18.09 7.51 0.23
N GLY A 86 -19.22 7.61 0.94
CA GLY A 86 -19.75 6.56 1.82
C GLY A 86 -19.07 6.40 3.17
N ASN A 87 -18.09 7.22 3.54
CA ASN A 87 -17.51 7.20 4.89
C ASN A 87 -18.36 8.00 5.90
N VAL A 88 -18.71 9.25 5.56
CA VAL A 88 -19.88 9.90 6.18
C VAL A 88 -21.12 9.19 5.64
N TYR A 89 -21.86 8.50 6.51
CA TYR A 89 -22.92 7.59 6.10
C TYR A 89 -24.20 7.79 6.91
N GLN A 90 -25.33 7.86 6.20
CA GLN A 90 -26.68 8.05 6.75
C GLN A 90 -26.77 9.22 7.75
N ARG A 91 -26.11 10.34 7.42
CA ARG A 91 -26.13 11.58 8.21
C ARG A 91 -25.70 12.77 7.37
N ILE A 92 -26.00 13.97 7.86
CA ILE A 92 -25.27 15.19 7.49
C ILE A 92 -24.72 15.86 8.76
N TYR A 93 -23.66 16.66 8.58
CA TYR A 93 -23.16 17.56 9.60
C TYR A 93 -23.45 19.01 9.18
N VAL A 94 -24.00 19.80 10.10
CA VAL A 94 -24.42 21.20 9.87
C VAL A 94 -23.76 22.09 10.91
N ARG A 95 -23.24 23.25 10.49
CA ARG A 95 -22.45 24.18 11.31
C ARG A 95 -23.04 25.60 11.32
N ASP A 96 -23.09 26.22 12.49
CA ASP A 96 -23.28 27.66 12.66
C ASP A 96 -21.99 28.33 13.19
N GLU A 97 -22.04 29.61 13.57
CA GLU A 97 -20.89 30.34 14.11
C GLU A 97 -20.40 29.80 15.48
N SER A 98 -21.21 28.98 16.16
CA SER A 98 -20.98 28.49 17.52
C SER A 98 -20.52 27.03 17.58
N GLY A 99 -20.90 26.18 16.62
CA GLY A 99 -20.47 24.79 16.51
C GLY A 99 -21.21 23.98 15.44
N ALA A 100 -20.99 22.66 15.41
CA ALA A 100 -21.60 21.76 14.42
C ALA A 100 -22.42 20.60 15.03
N MET A 101 -23.40 20.04 14.30
CA MET A 101 -24.33 19.01 14.79
C MET A 101 -24.45 17.81 13.83
N ASP A 102 -24.55 16.60 14.38
CA ASP A 102 -24.82 15.34 13.66
C ASP A 102 -26.32 15.10 13.52
N PHE A 103 -26.83 15.09 12.28
CA PHE A 103 -28.22 14.75 11.96
C PHE A 103 -28.26 13.36 11.35
N ARG A 104 -28.79 12.37 12.08
CA ARG A 104 -28.89 10.98 11.63
C ARG A 104 -30.08 10.82 10.69
N ILE A 105 -29.83 10.40 9.45
CA ILE A 105 -30.82 10.31 8.37
C ILE A 105 -30.64 8.98 7.65
N TYR A 106 -31.63 8.09 7.73
CA TYR A 106 -31.67 6.87 6.92
C TYR A 106 -32.03 7.21 5.47
N GLY A 107 -30.98 7.55 4.71
CA GLY A 107 -30.98 7.81 3.28
C GLY A 107 -29.57 7.69 2.71
N TYR A 108 -29.51 7.65 1.38
CA TYR A 108 -28.29 7.74 0.58
C TYR A 108 -28.39 9.02 -0.27
N ASP A 109 -27.27 9.45 -0.84
CA ASP A 109 -27.20 10.56 -1.79
C ASP A 109 -27.85 11.83 -1.18
N LEU A 110 -27.47 12.11 0.07
CA LEU A 110 -27.91 13.28 0.82
C LEU A 110 -27.25 14.54 0.26
N ASN A 111 -25.99 14.43 -0.17
CA ASN A 111 -25.22 15.47 -0.84
C ASN A 111 -25.92 16.08 -2.07
N GLU A 112 -26.70 15.30 -2.84
CA GLU A 112 -27.45 15.79 -4.01
C GLU A 112 -28.52 16.83 -3.65
N SER A 113 -29.11 16.70 -2.46
CA SER A 113 -30.12 17.62 -1.93
C SER A 113 -29.50 18.69 -1.03
N TYR A 114 -28.49 18.31 -0.25
CA TYR A 114 -27.88 19.10 0.82
C TYR A 114 -26.37 19.23 0.54
N HIS A 115 -26.05 20.11 -0.41
CA HIS A 115 -24.69 20.34 -0.90
C HIS A 115 -23.83 20.99 0.19
N MET A 116 -22.51 20.78 0.18
CA MET A 116 -21.62 21.53 1.08
C MET A 116 -21.76 23.04 0.84
N GLY A 117 -21.88 23.81 1.93
CA GLY A 117 -22.15 25.24 1.90
C GLY A 117 -23.63 25.63 1.76
N GLN A 118 -24.55 24.68 1.58
CA GLN A 118 -25.99 24.96 1.61
C GLN A 118 -26.41 25.39 3.02
N GLU A 119 -27.08 26.53 3.17
CA GLU A 119 -27.81 26.81 4.42
C GLU A 119 -29.04 25.92 4.52
N VAL A 120 -29.20 25.26 5.66
CA VAL A 120 -30.37 24.48 6.04
C VAL A 120 -30.92 25.01 7.36
N ARG A 121 -32.25 25.03 7.46
CA ARG A 121 -33.01 25.42 8.66
C ARG A 121 -33.93 24.26 9.05
N ILE A 122 -33.74 23.73 10.24
CA ILE A 122 -34.21 22.40 10.64
C ILE A 122 -35.09 22.52 11.88
N ASN A 123 -36.38 22.15 11.77
CA ASN A 123 -37.26 22.02 12.93
C ASN A 123 -36.96 20.71 13.67
N VAL A 124 -36.32 20.83 14.84
CA VAL A 124 -35.88 19.68 15.65
C VAL A 124 -36.84 19.30 16.78
N THR A 125 -37.88 20.11 17.05
CA THR A 125 -38.89 19.76 18.07
C THR A 125 -39.60 18.45 17.73
N GLY A 126 -39.75 17.59 18.75
CA GLY A 126 -40.33 16.25 18.63
C GLY A 126 -39.38 15.17 18.08
N LEU A 127 -38.17 15.53 17.63
CA LEU A 127 -37.10 14.55 17.39
C LEU A 127 -36.43 14.15 18.72
N LEU A 128 -35.52 13.17 18.67
CA LEU A 128 -34.64 12.83 19.78
C LEU A 128 -33.30 13.55 19.68
N VAL A 129 -32.71 13.86 20.83
CA VAL A 129 -31.30 14.21 21.01
C VAL A 129 -30.67 13.25 22.02
N GLY A 130 -29.42 12.86 21.79
CA GLY A 130 -28.71 11.95 22.68
C GLY A 130 -27.30 11.61 22.20
N GLY A 131 -26.64 10.71 22.92
CA GLY A 131 -25.26 10.31 22.64
C GLY A 131 -25.11 9.17 21.61
N TYR A 132 -23.98 9.17 20.90
CA TYR A 132 -23.35 7.95 20.37
C TYR A 132 -21.90 7.91 20.86
N GLY A 133 -21.66 7.18 21.96
CA GLY A 133 -20.38 7.23 22.67
C GLY A 133 -20.04 8.66 23.11
N THR A 134 -21.04 9.37 23.63
CA THR A 134 -21.03 10.78 24.07
C THR A 134 -20.90 11.90 23.01
N GLN A 135 -20.74 11.59 21.72
CA GLN A 135 -21.03 12.57 20.66
C GLN A 135 -22.54 12.83 20.59
N MET A 136 -22.94 14.10 20.63
CA MET A 136 -24.34 14.51 20.49
C MET A 136 -24.80 14.35 19.04
N GLN A 137 -25.97 13.74 18.88
CA GLN A 137 -26.63 13.49 17.59
C GLN A 137 -28.14 13.71 17.73
N ILE A 138 -28.79 14.12 16.63
CA ILE A 138 -30.24 14.29 16.51
C ILE A 138 -30.80 13.21 15.58
N GLY A 139 -31.96 12.64 15.93
CA GLY A 139 -32.57 11.52 15.20
C GLY A 139 -33.94 11.12 15.74
N VAL A 140 -34.28 9.84 15.65
CA VAL A 140 -35.55 9.25 16.17
C VAL A 140 -35.29 7.93 16.90
N TRP A 141 -36.32 7.34 17.51
CA TRP A 141 -36.21 6.00 18.08
C TRP A 141 -36.01 4.95 16.97
N TYR A 142 -34.91 4.20 17.07
CA TYR A 142 -34.65 3.01 16.28
C TYR A 142 -34.70 1.78 17.17
N THR A 143 -35.48 0.78 16.77
CA THR A 143 -35.50 -0.55 17.40
C THR A 143 -34.68 -1.50 16.54
N ASN A 144 -33.61 -2.07 17.08
CA ASN A 144 -32.82 -3.07 16.38
C ASN A 144 -33.66 -4.34 16.15
N PRO A 145 -33.96 -4.73 14.90
CA PRO A 145 -34.85 -5.86 14.61
C PRO A 145 -34.28 -7.21 15.05
N ASN A 146 -32.97 -7.31 15.27
CA ASN A 146 -32.30 -8.54 15.67
C ASN A 146 -32.20 -8.71 17.20
N THR A 147 -32.31 -7.63 17.98
CA THR A 147 -32.12 -7.67 19.44
C THR A 147 -33.29 -7.09 20.24
N GLY A 148 -34.25 -6.43 19.58
CA GLY A 148 -35.35 -5.69 20.23
C GLY A 148 -34.91 -4.43 21.00
N SER A 149 -33.62 -4.10 20.98
CA SER A 149 -33.06 -2.98 21.75
C SER A 149 -33.38 -1.64 21.07
N THR A 150 -33.83 -0.65 21.85
CA THR A 150 -34.12 0.71 21.39
C THR A 150 -32.95 1.65 21.63
N SER A 151 -32.60 2.47 20.63
CA SER A 151 -31.60 3.54 20.71
C SER A 151 -32.04 4.75 19.89
N LEU A 152 -31.28 5.86 19.95
CA LEU A 152 -31.37 6.89 18.92
C LEU A 152 -30.82 6.30 17.60
N GLY A 153 -31.53 6.53 16.50
CA GLY A 153 -31.15 6.17 15.14
C GLY A 153 -31.59 7.22 14.13
N GLY A 154 -31.42 6.92 12.84
CA GLY A 154 -31.74 7.85 11.76
C GLY A 154 -33.24 8.02 11.52
N MET A 155 -33.66 9.22 11.11
CA MET A 155 -35.00 9.45 10.56
C MET A 155 -35.00 9.17 9.05
N ASP A 156 -36.13 8.76 8.47
CA ASP A 156 -36.22 8.54 7.01
C ASP A 156 -35.93 9.84 6.22
N LYS A 157 -35.31 9.73 5.03
CA LYS A 157 -34.97 10.88 4.16
C LYS A 157 -36.16 11.83 3.94
N GLU A 158 -37.37 11.28 3.78
CA GLU A 158 -38.63 12.05 3.63
C GLU A 158 -39.03 12.85 4.88
N GLU A 159 -38.84 12.31 6.09
CA GLU A 159 -39.14 13.02 7.33
C GLU A 159 -38.11 14.13 7.60
N PHE A 160 -36.84 13.90 7.21
CA PHE A 160 -35.85 14.97 7.20
C PHE A 160 -36.21 16.09 6.21
N ILE A 161 -36.62 15.76 4.98
CA ILE A 161 -37.03 16.74 3.95
C ILE A 161 -38.19 17.62 4.41
N ARG A 162 -39.15 17.08 5.18
CA ARG A 162 -40.24 17.87 5.78
C ARG A 162 -39.78 18.87 6.84
N ARG A 163 -38.65 18.61 7.49
CA ARG A 163 -38.11 19.40 8.62
C ARG A 163 -36.99 20.34 8.22
N ALA A 164 -36.23 20.01 7.18
CA ALA A 164 -35.01 20.70 6.77
C ALA A 164 -35.21 21.51 5.49
N GLN A 165 -35.54 22.79 5.67
CA GLN A 165 -35.72 23.74 4.58
C GLN A 165 -34.36 24.29 4.13
N ARG A 166 -34.14 24.38 2.81
CA ARG A 166 -32.92 24.97 2.23
C ARG A 166 -33.10 26.47 2.05
N GLN A 167 -32.06 27.25 2.32
CA GLN A 167 -32.03 28.70 2.19
C GLN A 167 -30.88 29.13 1.28
N GLY A 168 -31.18 29.88 0.22
CA GLY A 168 -30.18 30.31 -0.76
C GLY A 168 -29.53 29.17 -1.55
N LEU A 169 -28.56 29.52 -2.40
CA LEU A 169 -27.71 28.58 -3.13
C LEU A 169 -26.49 28.18 -2.26
N PRO A 170 -25.90 26.99 -2.44
CA PRO A 170 -24.68 26.59 -1.75
C PRO A 170 -23.45 27.36 -2.26
N ALA A 171 -22.52 27.67 -1.37
CA ALA A 171 -21.20 28.20 -1.71
C ALA A 171 -20.11 27.49 -0.88
N ALA A 172 -19.06 26.98 -1.55
CA ALA A 172 -18.03 26.17 -0.90
C ALA A 172 -17.26 26.91 0.20
N THR A 173 -17.13 28.24 0.08
CA THR A 173 -16.56 29.15 1.09
C THR A 173 -17.23 29.01 2.46
N ASP A 174 -18.53 28.74 2.48
CA ASP A 174 -19.31 28.70 3.72
C ASP A 174 -19.08 27.39 4.49
N ALA A 175 -18.45 26.41 3.83
CA ALA A 175 -18.05 25.12 4.36
C ALA A 175 -16.52 24.97 4.52
N GLU A 176 -15.76 26.07 4.57
CA GLU A 176 -14.31 26.02 4.80
C GLU A 176 -13.94 25.36 6.15
N PRO A 177 -12.86 24.55 6.23
CA PRO A 177 -12.46 23.86 7.45
C PRO A 177 -11.70 24.77 8.41
N TYR A 178 -11.81 24.50 9.72
CA TYR A 178 -11.01 25.22 10.73
C TYR A 178 -9.68 24.49 10.99
N THR A 179 -8.55 25.17 10.86
CA THR A 179 -7.22 24.58 11.13
C THR A 179 -7.02 24.36 12.63
N VAL A 180 -6.60 23.14 13.01
CA VAL A 180 -6.30 22.72 14.41
C VAL A 180 -5.04 21.85 14.45
N LYS A 181 -4.44 21.70 15.63
CA LYS A 181 -3.35 20.73 15.88
C LYS A 181 -3.84 19.54 16.69
N ILE A 182 -3.18 18.39 16.53
CA ILE A 182 -3.48 17.17 17.32
C ILE A 182 -3.28 17.45 18.82
N SER A 183 -2.22 18.17 19.18
CA SER A 183 -1.91 18.58 20.55
C SER A 183 -2.96 19.51 21.18
N ASP A 184 -3.60 20.39 20.40
CA ASP A 184 -4.73 21.21 20.88
C ASP A 184 -5.94 20.33 21.19
N LEU A 185 -6.30 19.42 20.27
CA LEU A 185 -7.41 18.48 20.45
C LEU A 185 -7.22 17.59 21.69
N GLU A 186 -6.02 17.06 21.88
CA GLU A 186 -5.68 16.22 23.05
C GLU A 186 -5.74 16.98 24.38
N ALA A 187 -5.45 18.29 24.39
CA ALA A 187 -5.69 19.14 25.56
C ALA A 187 -7.20 19.40 25.80
N TRP A 188 -7.99 19.49 24.72
CA TRP A 188 -9.41 19.84 24.76
C TRP A 188 -10.38 18.68 25.05
N LYS A 189 -9.94 17.41 24.97
CA LYS A 189 -10.85 16.25 25.03
C LYS A 189 -11.66 16.08 26.33
N ASN A 190 -11.26 16.73 27.43
CA ASN A 190 -12.01 16.73 28.70
C ASN A 190 -12.66 18.09 29.02
N ASP A 191 -12.53 19.09 28.14
CA ASP A 191 -13.08 20.43 28.31
C ASP A 191 -14.50 20.48 27.71
N LYS A 192 -15.50 20.79 28.54
CA LYS A 192 -16.90 20.83 28.11
C LYS A 192 -17.15 21.87 27.02
N GLU A 193 -16.61 23.09 27.16
CA GLU A 193 -16.83 24.17 26.20
C GLU A 193 -16.21 23.82 24.85
N LYS A 194 -15.03 23.18 24.87
CA LYS A 194 -14.38 22.67 23.65
C LYS A 194 -15.10 21.48 23.05
N LEU A 195 -15.59 20.54 23.84
CA LEU A 195 -16.42 19.44 23.34
C LEU A 195 -17.73 19.95 22.71
N ILE A 196 -18.33 21.01 23.26
CA ILE A 196 -19.48 21.70 22.65
C ILE A 196 -19.08 22.36 21.32
N GLN A 197 -17.99 23.14 21.29
CA GLN A 197 -17.56 23.87 20.10
C GLN A 197 -17.09 22.94 18.96
N TRP A 198 -16.29 21.91 19.24
CA TRP A 198 -15.49 21.19 18.25
C TRP A 198 -16.02 19.81 17.84
N GLN A 199 -16.92 19.17 18.60
CA GLN A 199 -17.53 17.92 18.11
C GLN A 199 -18.40 18.19 16.87
N CYS A 200 -18.32 17.27 15.90
CA CYS A 200 -18.95 17.31 14.58
C CYS A 200 -18.38 18.38 13.62
N GLN A 201 -17.31 19.09 13.99
CA GLN A 201 -16.76 20.20 13.21
C GLN A 201 -15.93 19.71 12.01
N LEU A 202 -16.01 20.41 10.87
CA LEU A 202 -15.05 20.22 9.77
C LEU A 202 -13.73 20.94 10.10
N VAL A 203 -12.65 20.18 10.21
CA VAL A 203 -11.32 20.67 10.60
C VAL A 203 -10.25 20.32 9.57
N LYS A 204 -9.19 21.12 9.51
CA LYS A 204 -7.94 20.84 8.78
C LYS A 204 -6.82 20.58 9.81
N ILE A 205 -6.01 19.56 9.58
CA ILE A 205 -4.74 19.36 10.30
C ILE A 205 -3.62 19.35 9.26
N GLU A 206 -2.54 20.07 9.53
CA GLU A 206 -1.45 20.34 8.58
C GLU A 206 -0.13 19.74 9.06
N ASN A 207 0.76 19.39 8.11
CA ASN A 207 2.07 18.78 8.36
C ASN A 207 1.99 17.41 9.08
N VAL A 208 1.04 16.59 8.63
CA VAL A 208 0.72 15.27 9.19
C VAL A 208 1.03 14.14 8.20
N SER A 209 1.34 12.95 8.72
CA SER A 209 1.61 11.73 7.94
C SER A 209 0.79 10.54 8.44
N PHE A 210 0.46 9.62 7.53
CA PHE A 210 -0.24 8.37 7.87
C PHE A 210 0.74 7.29 8.33
N ASP A 211 0.44 6.66 9.47
CA ASP A 211 1.06 5.39 9.85
C ASP A 211 0.63 4.32 8.84
N GLY A 212 1.59 3.60 8.26
CA GLY A 212 1.32 2.71 7.12
C GLY A 212 1.07 3.45 5.78
N GLY A 213 1.32 4.75 5.69
CA GLY A 213 1.21 5.51 4.43
C GLY A 213 2.09 4.92 3.32
N GLY A 214 1.48 4.61 2.18
CA GLY A 214 2.10 3.94 1.04
C GLY A 214 2.19 2.42 1.14
N GLN A 215 1.61 1.80 2.19
CA GLN A 215 1.70 0.36 2.47
C GLN A 215 0.36 -0.26 2.87
N GLU A 216 -0.42 0.40 3.71
CA GLU A 216 -1.71 -0.09 4.20
C GLU A 216 -2.89 0.48 3.41
N ALA A 217 -3.92 -0.32 3.20
CA ALA A 217 -5.21 0.15 2.66
C ALA A 217 -5.96 1.02 3.69
N TRP A 218 -6.83 1.92 3.23
CA TRP A 218 -7.75 2.69 4.09
C TRP A 218 -8.56 1.79 5.03
N CYS A 219 -8.94 0.59 4.56
CA CYS A 219 -9.63 -0.44 5.33
C CYS A 219 -8.99 -1.83 5.22
N ASN A 220 -9.04 -2.59 6.32
CA ASN A 220 -8.57 -3.98 6.38
C ASN A 220 -9.55 -4.98 5.73
N ASN A 221 -10.83 -4.61 5.57
CA ASN A 221 -11.88 -5.50 5.03
C ASN A 221 -12.79 -4.81 3.99
N PRO A 222 -12.29 -4.31 2.85
CA PRO A 222 -13.12 -3.57 1.88
C PRO A 222 -14.41 -4.30 1.46
N GLY A 223 -15.50 -3.55 1.36
CA GLY A 223 -16.85 -4.04 1.07
C GLY A 223 -17.60 -4.65 2.26
N GLN A 224 -16.93 -4.98 3.37
CA GLN A 224 -17.56 -5.68 4.50
C GLN A 224 -18.37 -4.75 5.42
N THR A 225 -19.26 -5.32 6.23
CA THR A 225 -19.95 -4.57 7.29
C THR A 225 -19.02 -4.40 8.47
N GLY A 226 -18.24 -3.32 8.45
CA GLY A 226 -17.20 -3.05 9.43
C GLY A 226 -16.67 -1.62 9.36
N SER A 227 -15.51 -1.43 9.94
CA SER A 227 -14.80 -0.15 9.97
C SER A 227 -13.36 -0.39 10.40
N THR A 228 -12.43 0.31 9.76
CA THR A 228 -11.01 0.30 10.10
C THR A 228 -10.61 1.64 10.72
N ASN A 229 -9.70 1.57 11.68
CA ASN A 229 -9.05 2.74 12.26
C ASN A 229 -7.60 2.76 11.77
N ARG A 230 -7.14 3.91 11.27
CA ARG A 230 -5.74 4.19 10.92
C ARG A 230 -5.22 5.34 11.78
N THR A 231 -3.91 5.48 11.87
CA THR A 231 -3.26 6.48 12.73
C THR A 231 -2.68 7.60 11.88
N LEU A 232 -3.02 8.85 12.21
CA LEU A 232 -2.45 10.07 11.62
C LEU A 232 -1.56 10.73 12.67
N LYS A 233 -0.34 11.14 12.30
CA LYS A 233 0.69 11.67 13.21
C LYS A 233 1.16 13.05 12.77
N ASP A 234 1.47 13.94 13.71
CA ASP A 234 2.22 15.18 13.44
C ASP A 234 3.74 14.99 13.59
N ALA A 235 4.53 16.00 13.24
CA ALA A 235 5.99 15.95 13.27
C ALA A 235 6.56 15.78 14.69
N GLU A 236 5.83 16.23 15.71
CA GLU A 236 6.13 16.04 17.13
C GLU A 236 5.74 14.64 17.65
N GLY A 237 5.04 13.83 16.84
CA GLY A 237 4.66 12.45 17.17
C GLY A 237 3.36 12.33 17.96
N ASN A 238 2.58 13.41 18.13
CA ASN A 238 1.20 13.29 18.61
C ASN A 238 0.38 12.55 17.54
N SER A 239 -0.65 11.81 17.94
CA SER A 239 -1.46 11.04 16.99
C SER A 239 -2.96 11.14 17.24
N ILE A 240 -3.73 11.01 16.15
CA ILE A 240 -5.19 10.96 16.16
C ILE A 240 -5.67 9.79 15.29
N THR A 241 -6.79 9.19 15.70
CA THR A 241 -7.43 8.12 14.92
C THR A 241 -8.14 8.71 13.71
N VAL A 242 -7.88 8.17 12.52
CA VAL A 242 -8.70 8.35 11.33
C VAL A 242 -9.57 7.10 11.16
N ARG A 243 -10.88 7.29 11.11
CA ARG A 243 -11.87 6.21 11.11
C ARG A 243 -12.58 6.12 9.76
N THR A 244 -12.57 4.91 9.19
CA THR A 244 -13.09 4.64 7.85
C THR A 244 -14.07 3.49 7.88
N SER A 245 -15.24 3.67 7.29
CA SER A 245 -16.21 2.62 6.99
C SER A 245 -15.60 1.64 6.00
N ASP A 246 -15.67 0.33 6.31
CA ASP A 246 -15.19 -0.70 5.39
C ASP A 246 -16.02 -0.76 4.08
N LYS A 247 -17.12 0.01 3.99
CA LYS A 247 -17.94 0.20 2.78
C LYS A 247 -17.74 1.55 2.07
N SER A 248 -16.76 2.37 2.46
CA SER A 248 -16.48 3.60 1.71
C SER A 248 -15.98 3.28 0.29
N LYS A 249 -16.21 4.17 -0.67
CA LYS A 249 -15.79 3.97 -2.08
C LYS A 249 -14.26 3.88 -2.24
N PHE A 250 -13.52 4.36 -1.24
CA PHE A 250 -12.06 4.35 -1.17
C PHE A 250 -11.49 3.32 -0.18
N ALA A 251 -12.32 2.44 0.40
CA ALA A 251 -11.90 1.50 1.44
C ALA A 251 -10.72 0.59 1.02
N SER A 252 -10.63 0.23 -0.27
CA SER A 252 -9.53 -0.57 -0.84
C SER A 252 -8.34 0.25 -1.35
N GLN A 253 -8.43 1.58 -1.42
CA GLN A 253 -7.29 2.42 -1.81
C GLN A 253 -6.18 2.35 -0.75
N ILE A 254 -4.92 2.55 -1.15
CA ILE A 254 -3.81 2.64 -0.21
C ILE A 254 -3.81 4.04 0.45
N LEU A 255 -3.39 4.10 1.71
CA LEU A 255 -3.16 5.37 2.41
C LEU A 255 -2.07 6.15 1.67
N PRO A 256 -2.27 7.43 1.35
CA PRO A 256 -1.26 8.19 0.62
C PRO A 256 -0.02 8.42 1.51
N LYS A 257 1.17 8.40 0.90
CA LYS A 257 2.46 8.48 1.59
C LYS A 257 2.99 9.92 1.66
N GLY A 258 4.00 10.12 2.49
CA GLY A 258 4.60 11.44 2.74
C GLY A 258 3.85 12.21 3.83
N THR A 259 3.95 13.53 3.77
CA THR A 259 3.46 14.46 4.79
C THR A 259 2.69 15.59 4.12
N GLY A 260 1.47 15.86 4.58
CA GLY A 260 0.60 16.86 3.97
C GLY A 260 -0.45 17.42 4.93
N SER A 261 -1.61 17.77 4.40
CA SER A 261 -2.78 18.22 5.16
C SER A 261 -3.95 17.26 5.00
N VAL A 262 -4.72 17.06 6.08
CA VAL A 262 -5.96 16.28 6.08
C VAL A 262 -7.12 17.15 6.56
N VAL A 263 -8.20 17.18 5.79
CA VAL A 263 -9.50 17.76 6.16
C VAL A 263 -10.48 16.64 6.47
N ALA A 264 -11.16 16.73 7.60
CA ALA A 264 -12.08 15.69 8.06
C ALA A 264 -13.15 16.25 9.00
N ILE A 265 -14.23 15.49 9.20
CA ILE A 265 -15.14 15.74 10.31
C ILE A 265 -14.49 15.23 11.60
N LEU A 266 -14.34 16.13 12.58
CA LEU A 266 -13.89 15.84 13.94
C LEU A 266 -15.05 15.25 14.75
N GLY A 267 -15.09 13.93 14.85
CA GLY A 267 -15.98 13.20 15.73
C GLY A 267 -15.38 12.98 17.11
N TYR A 268 -16.25 12.74 18.09
CA TYR A 268 -15.87 12.37 19.46
C TYR A 268 -16.46 11.00 19.82
N TYR A 269 -15.73 10.16 20.55
CA TYR A 269 -16.22 8.84 20.94
C TYR A 269 -15.51 8.32 22.19
N ASN A 270 -16.30 8.04 23.23
CA ASN A 270 -15.91 7.35 24.47
C ASN A 270 -14.66 7.94 25.17
N GLY A 271 -14.46 9.26 25.12
CA GLY A 271 -13.31 9.93 25.75
C GLY A 271 -12.21 10.40 24.78
N THR A 272 -12.35 10.14 23.48
CA THR A 272 -11.31 10.42 22.46
C THR A 272 -11.85 11.08 21.20
N TRP A 273 -11.04 11.94 20.59
CA TRP A 273 -11.28 12.48 19.26
C TRP A 273 -10.94 11.47 18.15
N GLN A 274 -11.69 11.52 17.05
CA GLN A 274 -11.45 10.72 15.86
C GLN A 274 -11.88 11.50 14.59
N LEU A 275 -11.14 11.35 13.51
CA LEU A 275 -11.40 12.01 12.23
C LEU A 275 -12.18 11.09 11.29
N THR A 276 -13.18 11.63 10.60
CA THR A 276 -13.87 10.97 9.48
C THR A 276 -13.56 11.73 8.20
N VAL A 277 -12.62 11.23 7.39
CA VAL A 277 -12.32 11.77 6.05
C VAL A 277 -13.51 11.47 5.14
N MET A 278 -13.99 12.47 4.40
CA MET A 278 -15.20 12.33 3.57
C MET A 278 -14.91 11.61 2.26
N ASP A 279 -13.92 12.11 1.53
CA ASP A 279 -13.39 11.56 0.29
C ASP A 279 -11.91 11.95 0.16
N PRO A 280 -10.96 11.03 -0.07
CA PRO A 280 -9.55 11.36 -0.11
C PRO A 280 -9.13 12.14 -1.38
N GLN A 281 -9.95 12.19 -2.43
CA GLN A 281 -9.57 12.76 -3.73
C GLN A 281 -10.11 14.19 -3.93
N SER A 282 -11.26 14.54 -3.35
CA SER A 282 -11.89 15.86 -3.48
C SER A 282 -11.35 16.89 -2.46
N GLY A 283 -10.03 17.14 -2.50
CA GLY A 283 -9.38 18.20 -1.71
C GLY A 283 -9.40 18.02 -0.18
N CYS A 284 -9.87 16.87 0.33
CA CYS A 284 -9.77 16.57 1.76
C CYS A 284 -8.38 16.06 2.17
N ILE A 285 -7.49 15.81 1.21
CA ILE A 285 -6.09 15.46 1.42
C ILE A 285 -5.27 16.25 0.40
N ASP A 286 -4.20 16.89 0.87
CA ASP A 286 -3.35 17.79 0.07
C ASP A 286 -1.88 17.62 0.49
N GLY A 287 -0.93 17.79 -0.44
CA GLY A 287 0.51 17.65 -0.20
C GLY A 287 1.04 16.21 -0.04
N PHE A 288 0.19 15.18 -0.03
CA PHE A 288 0.60 13.78 -0.01
C PHE A 288 0.80 13.20 -1.42
N GLU A 289 1.63 12.16 -1.53
CA GLU A 289 1.74 11.35 -2.74
C GLU A 289 0.79 10.15 -2.64
N PHE A 290 -0.23 10.12 -3.50
CA PHE A 290 -1.07 8.94 -3.66
C PHE A 290 -0.26 7.84 -4.37
N VAL A 291 -0.35 6.62 -3.85
CA VAL A 291 0.09 5.42 -4.56
C VAL A 291 -1.14 4.61 -4.95
N ASP A 292 -1.13 4.04 -6.15
CA ASP A 292 -2.18 3.14 -6.59
C ASP A 292 -2.25 1.91 -5.68
N ALA A 293 -3.45 1.38 -5.49
CA ALA A 293 -3.59 0.14 -4.76
C ALA A 293 -3.16 -1.05 -5.63
N PRO A 294 -2.49 -2.08 -5.06
CA PRO A 294 -2.40 -3.39 -5.71
C PRO A 294 -3.83 -3.85 -5.99
N SER A 295 -4.20 -3.91 -7.26
CA SER A 295 -5.60 -3.72 -7.64
C SER A 295 -6.40 -5.01 -7.58
N GLY A 296 -7.33 -5.06 -6.63
CA GLY A 296 -8.50 -5.93 -6.72
C GLY A 296 -9.48 -5.38 -7.77
N PRO A 297 -10.25 -6.25 -8.44
CA PRO A 297 -10.55 -6.05 -9.86
C PRO A 297 -11.44 -4.85 -10.21
N SER A 298 -11.02 -4.14 -11.26
CA SER A 298 -11.90 -3.33 -12.09
C SER A 298 -12.72 -4.24 -13.05
N GLY A 299 -13.35 -3.69 -14.07
CA GLY A 299 -14.21 -4.44 -15.00
C GLY A 299 -13.49 -5.39 -15.96
N ASP A 300 -12.17 -5.55 -15.81
CA ASP A 300 -11.24 -5.99 -16.87
C ASP A 300 -10.58 -7.36 -16.57
N ALA A 301 -11.06 -8.04 -15.52
CA ALA A 301 -10.57 -9.36 -15.11
C ALA A 301 -10.96 -10.47 -16.11
N ILE A 302 -9.93 -11.01 -16.78
CA ILE A 302 -9.99 -12.17 -17.68
C ILE A 302 -10.29 -13.45 -16.89
N PHE A 303 -9.72 -13.57 -15.68
CA PHE A 303 -9.97 -14.67 -14.76
C PHE A 303 -9.82 -14.20 -13.30
N SER A 304 -10.61 -14.76 -12.39
CA SER A 304 -10.40 -14.56 -10.95
C SER A 304 -10.87 -15.78 -10.14
N GLU A 305 -10.08 -16.15 -9.13
CA GLU A 305 -10.44 -17.11 -8.09
C GLU A 305 -9.88 -16.66 -6.73
N THR A 306 -10.75 -16.46 -5.76
CA THR A 306 -10.39 -16.00 -4.42
C THR A 306 -10.22 -17.14 -3.42
N PHE A 307 -10.67 -18.35 -3.77
CA PHE A 307 -10.88 -19.47 -2.84
C PHE A 307 -11.75 -19.07 -1.63
N ALA A 308 -12.72 -18.17 -1.81
CA ALA A 308 -13.62 -17.74 -0.73
C ALA A 308 -14.51 -18.88 -0.18
N THR A 309 -14.78 -19.91 -0.99
CA THR A 309 -15.53 -21.12 -0.62
C THR A 309 -15.03 -22.35 -1.39
N GLY A 310 -14.02 -23.05 -0.86
CA GLY A 310 -13.43 -24.22 -1.51
C GLY A 310 -12.34 -23.87 -2.53
N LEU A 311 -11.83 -24.87 -3.26
CA LEU A 311 -10.88 -24.70 -4.37
C LEU A 311 -11.54 -24.16 -5.66
N GLY A 312 -12.82 -23.79 -5.60
CA GLY A 312 -13.59 -23.28 -6.74
C GLY A 312 -13.62 -24.25 -7.92
N LYS A 313 -13.04 -23.85 -9.05
CA LYS A 313 -12.88 -24.70 -10.25
C LYS A 313 -11.51 -25.38 -10.39
N PHE A 314 -10.55 -25.07 -9.52
CA PHE A 314 -9.23 -25.71 -9.56
C PHE A 314 -9.30 -27.19 -9.16
N LYS A 315 -8.34 -27.97 -9.64
CA LYS A 315 -8.23 -29.42 -9.39
C LYS A 315 -6.85 -29.78 -8.90
N ALA A 316 -6.79 -30.54 -7.80
CA ALA A 316 -5.56 -31.19 -7.37
C ALA A 316 -5.22 -32.36 -8.31
N VAL A 317 -3.98 -32.41 -8.79
CA VAL A 317 -3.41 -33.51 -9.60
C VAL A 317 -2.08 -33.89 -8.96
N ASN A 318 -1.91 -35.16 -8.58
CA ASN A 318 -0.72 -35.61 -7.86
C ASN A 318 0.09 -36.56 -8.75
N ASP A 319 1.33 -36.18 -9.08
CA ASP A 319 2.28 -37.06 -9.76
C ASP A 319 3.00 -37.98 -8.76
N LEU A 320 3.15 -37.53 -7.50
CA LEU A 320 3.54 -38.36 -6.35
C LEU A 320 2.67 -38.03 -5.14
N LEU A 321 1.68 -38.89 -4.87
CA LEU A 321 0.89 -38.90 -3.64
C LEU A 321 1.46 -39.99 -2.67
N PRO A 322 1.88 -39.64 -1.45
CA PRO A 322 2.42 -40.62 -0.50
C PRO A 322 1.39 -41.65 -0.02
N GLU A 323 1.83 -42.87 0.30
CA GLU A 323 0.95 -43.89 0.89
C GLU A 323 0.39 -43.42 2.24
N GLY A 324 -0.94 -43.47 2.38
CA GLY A 324 -1.66 -42.97 3.57
C GLY A 324 -1.96 -41.47 3.57
N VAL A 325 -1.57 -40.72 2.54
CA VAL A 325 -1.94 -39.30 2.37
C VAL A 325 -3.15 -39.19 1.43
N SER A 326 -4.19 -38.48 1.87
CA SER A 326 -5.44 -38.30 1.11
C SER A 326 -5.40 -37.16 0.10
N GLU A 327 -4.70 -36.08 0.42
CA GLU A 327 -4.64 -34.83 -0.34
C GLU A 327 -3.38 -34.06 0.04
N ILE A 328 -2.76 -33.36 -0.92
CA ILE A 328 -1.66 -32.40 -0.69
C ILE A 328 -2.21 -30.98 -0.76
N TRP A 329 -2.87 -30.65 -1.87
CA TRP A 329 -3.65 -29.42 -2.07
C TRP A 329 -5.08 -29.57 -1.54
N LYS A 330 -5.52 -28.60 -0.72
CA LYS A 330 -6.89 -28.51 -0.20
C LYS A 330 -7.31 -27.06 0.09
N TYR A 331 -8.58 -26.85 0.42
CA TYR A 331 -9.10 -25.58 0.90
C TYR A 331 -8.97 -25.47 2.43
N ASP A 332 -8.64 -24.27 2.93
CA ASP A 332 -8.73 -23.91 4.34
C ASP A 332 -9.87 -22.92 4.61
N SER A 333 -10.54 -23.09 5.74
CA SER A 333 -11.53 -22.17 6.31
C SER A 333 -11.11 -20.68 6.36
N HIS A 334 -9.81 -20.39 6.37
CA HIS A 334 -9.25 -19.03 6.31
C HIS A 334 -9.23 -18.42 4.89
N LYS A 335 -9.88 -19.06 3.91
CA LYS A 335 -10.06 -18.61 2.51
C LYS A 335 -8.75 -18.56 1.72
N TYR A 336 -8.11 -19.72 1.62
CA TYR A 336 -7.00 -19.97 0.70
C TYR A 336 -6.95 -21.44 0.29
N ALA A 337 -6.27 -21.72 -0.83
CA ALA A 337 -5.77 -23.05 -1.12
C ALA A 337 -4.44 -23.26 -0.36
N ILE A 338 -4.22 -24.46 0.16
CA ILE A 338 -3.03 -24.81 0.95
C ILE A 338 -2.44 -26.13 0.44
N ALA A 339 -1.13 -26.14 0.21
CA ALA A 339 -0.33 -27.33 -0.08
C ALA A 339 0.57 -27.68 1.11
N THR A 340 0.52 -28.93 1.58
CA THR A 340 1.60 -29.47 2.42
C THR A 340 1.63 -30.99 2.42
N ALA A 341 2.85 -31.55 2.44
CA ALA A 341 3.11 -32.95 2.75
C ALA A 341 3.59 -33.17 4.22
N TYR A 342 3.39 -32.19 5.11
CA TYR A 342 3.59 -32.38 6.55
C TYR A 342 2.29 -32.85 7.22
N ILE A 343 2.17 -34.16 7.46
CA ILE A 343 0.93 -34.82 7.86
C ILE A 343 1.18 -35.71 9.07
N ASN A 344 0.30 -35.63 10.08
CA ASN A 344 0.40 -36.39 11.35
C ASN A 344 1.78 -36.30 12.04
N LYS A 345 2.46 -35.15 11.88
CA LYS A 345 3.81 -34.82 12.35
C LYS A 345 4.99 -35.49 11.60
N ALA A 346 4.74 -36.12 10.45
CA ALA A 346 5.77 -36.64 9.56
C ALA A 346 5.87 -35.80 8.27
N ASN A 347 7.08 -35.70 7.70
CA ASN A 347 7.31 -35.18 6.36
C ASN A 347 7.21 -36.32 5.34
N TYR A 348 6.61 -36.07 4.19
CA TYR A 348 6.59 -37.01 3.07
C TYR A 348 7.16 -36.36 1.80
N ALA A 349 7.79 -37.15 0.94
CA ALA A 349 8.16 -36.71 -0.40
C ALA A 349 6.92 -36.72 -1.30
N SER A 350 6.64 -35.61 -2.00
CA SER A 350 5.44 -35.47 -2.83
C SER A 350 5.70 -34.60 -4.06
N ASP A 351 4.80 -34.72 -5.03
CA ASP A 351 4.78 -33.93 -6.27
C ASP A 351 3.29 -33.72 -6.63
N SER A 352 2.83 -32.47 -6.57
CA SER A 352 1.40 -32.14 -6.60
C SER A 352 1.10 -30.76 -7.18
N TRP A 353 0.11 -30.71 -8.07
CA TRP A 353 -0.33 -29.53 -8.80
C TRP A 353 -1.74 -29.12 -8.38
N LEU A 354 -1.98 -27.80 -8.28
CA LEU A 354 -3.32 -27.23 -8.29
C LEU A 354 -3.54 -26.54 -9.65
N VAL A 355 -4.34 -27.17 -10.51
CA VAL A 355 -4.53 -26.78 -11.91
C VAL A 355 -5.84 -26.01 -12.09
N SER A 356 -5.80 -24.89 -12.81
CA SER A 356 -6.96 -24.03 -13.09
C SER A 356 -7.97 -24.70 -14.03
N PRO A 357 -9.19 -24.16 -14.18
CA PRO A 357 -9.97 -24.37 -15.41
C PRO A 357 -9.23 -23.80 -16.65
N GLU A 358 -9.71 -24.16 -17.84
CA GLU A 358 -9.34 -23.49 -19.10
C GLU A 358 -9.66 -21.98 -19.01
N ILE A 359 -8.68 -21.15 -19.35
CA ILE A 359 -8.72 -19.69 -19.39
C ILE A 359 -8.49 -19.25 -20.84
N ASP A 360 -9.27 -18.27 -21.32
CA ASP A 360 -9.31 -17.89 -22.73
C ASP A 360 -8.62 -16.53 -22.97
N LEU A 361 -7.39 -16.58 -23.48
CA LEU A 361 -6.58 -15.40 -23.85
C LEU A 361 -6.70 -15.09 -25.35
N SER A 362 -7.62 -15.74 -26.10
CA SER A 362 -7.66 -15.68 -27.56
C SER A 362 -8.08 -14.33 -28.14
N ALA A 363 -8.84 -13.53 -27.37
CA ALA A 363 -9.31 -12.20 -27.75
C ALA A 363 -8.51 -11.05 -27.13
N GLN A 364 -7.47 -11.35 -26.34
CA GLN A 364 -6.73 -10.35 -25.55
C GLN A 364 -5.53 -9.78 -26.33
N SER A 365 -5.05 -8.61 -25.91
CA SER A 365 -3.81 -7.99 -26.41
C SER A 365 -2.66 -8.01 -25.39
N ALA A 366 -2.97 -8.13 -24.10
CA ALA A 366 -2.06 -8.33 -22.99
C ALA A 366 -2.79 -9.10 -21.87
N ALA A 367 -2.04 -9.76 -20.99
CA ALA A 367 -2.58 -10.49 -19.85
C ALA A 367 -1.48 -10.67 -18.78
N PHE A 368 -1.80 -10.36 -17.53
CA PHE A 368 -0.89 -10.46 -16.39
C PHE A 368 -1.55 -11.28 -15.29
N LEU A 369 -0.83 -12.24 -14.72
CA LEU A 369 -1.27 -13.10 -13.62
C LEU A 369 -0.73 -12.58 -12.30
N SER A 370 -1.57 -12.40 -11.29
CA SER A 370 -1.15 -12.15 -9.92
C SER A 370 -1.87 -13.07 -8.91
N PHE A 371 -1.27 -13.27 -7.74
CA PHE A 371 -1.86 -13.99 -6.62
C PHE A 371 -1.18 -13.63 -5.29
N ASP A 372 -1.90 -13.74 -4.19
CA ASP A 372 -1.33 -13.66 -2.84
C ASP A 372 -0.76 -15.02 -2.44
N GLN A 373 0.44 -15.06 -1.87
CA GLN A 373 1.04 -16.27 -1.31
C GLN A 373 1.67 -16.08 0.08
N ALA A 374 1.61 -17.12 0.91
CA ALA A 374 2.37 -17.25 2.15
C ALA A 374 3.17 -18.57 2.15
N LEU A 375 4.41 -18.54 2.65
CA LEU A 375 5.35 -19.65 2.65
C LEU A 375 5.93 -19.85 4.04
N ASN A 376 5.76 -21.05 4.62
CA ASN A 376 6.28 -21.37 5.94
C ASN A 376 6.81 -22.82 6.01
N PHE A 377 7.60 -23.12 7.04
CA PHE A 377 8.19 -24.43 7.33
C PHE A 377 9.08 -25.07 6.25
N PHE A 378 9.42 -24.37 5.16
CA PHE A 378 10.50 -24.78 4.24
C PHE A 378 11.88 -24.66 4.91
N ALA A 379 12.96 -25.08 4.23
CA ALA A 379 14.32 -24.92 4.76
C ALA A 379 14.78 -23.45 4.77
N SER A 380 14.46 -22.71 3.70
CA SER A 380 14.63 -21.26 3.55
C SER A 380 13.61 -20.73 2.53
N ILE A 381 13.56 -19.42 2.29
CA ILE A 381 12.80 -18.84 1.16
C ILE A 381 13.35 -19.34 -0.18
N GLU A 382 14.67 -19.46 -0.34
CA GLU A 382 15.25 -19.97 -1.59
C GLU A 382 14.91 -21.45 -1.84
N THR A 383 14.84 -22.28 -0.79
CA THR A 383 14.30 -23.65 -0.93
C THR A 383 12.83 -23.63 -1.29
N ALA A 384 12.04 -22.70 -0.74
CA ALA A 384 10.63 -22.56 -1.10
C ALA A 384 10.44 -22.15 -2.56
N LYS A 385 11.26 -21.24 -3.10
CA LYS A 385 11.30 -20.88 -4.53
C LYS A 385 11.61 -22.07 -5.44
N THR A 386 12.32 -23.10 -4.94
CA THR A 386 12.58 -24.34 -5.70
C THR A 386 11.55 -25.46 -5.46
N GLU A 387 10.90 -25.49 -4.29
CA GLU A 387 9.87 -26.49 -3.94
C GLU A 387 8.45 -26.03 -4.32
N THR A 388 8.26 -24.75 -4.68
CA THR A 388 7.00 -24.18 -5.18
C THR A 388 7.24 -23.43 -6.49
N SER A 389 6.39 -23.66 -7.49
CA SER A 389 6.52 -23.04 -8.82
C SER A 389 5.16 -22.74 -9.43
N VAL A 390 5.11 -21.69 -10.25
CA VAL A 390 3.91 -21.30 -11.02
C VAL A 390 4.17 -21.63 -12.48
N CYS A 391 3.23 -22.32 -13.12
CA CYS A 391 3.39 -22.85 -14.45
C CYS A 391 2.18 -22.53 -15.33
N ILE A 392 2.39 -22.50 -16.64
CA ILE A 392 1.35 -22.33 -17.66
C ILE A 392 1.52 -23.35 -18.78
N ARG A 393 0.41 -23.77 -19.38
CA ARG A 393 0.42 -24.57 -20.61
C ARG A 393 -0.75 -24.19 -21.52
N GLU A 394 -0.61 -24.48 -22.80
CA GLU A 394 -1.70 -24.36 -23.77
C GLU A 394 -2.73 -25.48 -23.52
N ALA A 395 -4.02 -25.14 -23.52
CA ALA A 395 -5.09 -26.08 -23.12
C ALA A 395 -5.10 -27.32 -24.03
N GLY A 396 -5.12 -28.52 -23.43
CA GLY A 396 -5.01 -29.80 -24.14
C GLY A 396 -3.58 -30.26 -24.45
N THR A 397 -2.55 -29.49 -24.12
CA THR A 397 -1.15 -29.94 -24.12
C THR A 397 -0.74 -30.54 -22.77
N THR A 398 0.37 -31.28 -22.73
CA THR A 398 0.90 -31.91 -21.50
C THR A 398 2.14 -31.22 -20.93
N ALA A 399 2.82 -30.38 -21.71
CA ALA A 399 4.08 -29.74 -21.32
C ALA A 399 3.82 -28.42 -20.58
N TRP A 400 4.35 -28.31 -19.36
CA TRP A 400 4.32 -27.08 -18.57
C TRP A 400 5.50 -26.18 -18.90
N THR A 401 5.25 -24.87 -18.97
CA THR A 401 6.26 -23.81 -18.96
C THR A 401 6.27 -23.17 -17.57
N VAL A 402 7.42 -23.12 -16.91
CA VAL A 402 7.55 -22.41 -15.61
C VAL A 402 7.53 -20.90 -15.88
N LEU A 403 6.76 -20.16 -15.10
CA LEU A 403 6.69 -18.70 -15.12
C LEU A 403 7.63 -18.11 -14.08
N SER A 404 8.25 -16.98 -14.40
CA SER A 404 8.99 -16.18 -13.43
C SER A 404 8.00 -15.48 -12.51
N VAL A 405 8.18 -15.62 -11.19
CA VAL A 405 7.32 -14.99 -10.17
C VAL A 405 8.06 -13.76 -9.61
N PRO A 406 7.60 -12.51 -9.89
CA PRO A 406 8.34 -11.29 -9.54
C PRO A 406 8.63 -11.06 -8.06
N ALA A 407 7.79 -11.56 -7.15
CA ALA A 407 7.91 -11.34 -5.72
C ALA A 407 7.49 -12.55 -4.87
N TYR A 408 8.17 -12.72 -3.74
CA TYR A 408 7.92 -13.75 -2.73
C TYR A 408 7.89 -13.11 -1.31
N PRO A 409 7.26 -13.78 -0.32
CA PRO A 409 7.30 -13.35 1.08
C PRO A 409 8.75 -13.13 1.57
N ALA A 410 9.03 -11.98 2.18
CA ALA A 410 10.38 -11.63 2.64
C ALA A 410 10.95 -12.54 3.75
N SER A 411 10.12 -13.39 4.37
CA SER A 411 10.56 -14.40 5.35
C SER A 411 9.53 -15.53 5.51
N MET A 412 9.99 -16.68 6.01
CA MET A 412 9.15 -17.82 6.40
C MET A 412 8.08 -17.39 7.42
N SER A 413 6.83 -17.28 6.99
CA SER A 413 5.74 -16.71 7.81
C SER A 413 4.37 -17.08 7.24
N TRP A 414 3.31 -16.75 7.99
CA TRP A 414 1.92 -16.81 7.52
C TRP A 414 1.42 -15.46 6.96
N ASN A 415 2.33 -14.51 6.74
CA ASN A 415 1.98 -13.23 6.14
C ASN A 415 1.91 -13.44 4.62
N PHE A 416 0.77 -13.14 4.03
CA PHE A 416 0.62 -13.14 2.57
C PHE A 416 1.37 -11.96 1.96
N ALA A 417 2.17 -12.24 0.93
CA ALA A 417 2.73 -11.26 0.02
C ALA A 417 2.19 -11.55 -1.39
N ASN A 418 1.95 -10.51 -2.18
CA ASN A 418 1.51 -10.67 -3.56
C ASN A 418 2.68 -11.10 -4.46
N SER A 419 2.40 -11.85 -5.53
CA SER A 419 3.38 -12.31 -6.51
C SER A 419 3.99 -11.20 -7.37
N GLY A 420 3.32 -10.05 -7.47
CA GLY A 420 3.52 -9.11 -8.59
C GLY A 420 2.91 -9.63 -9.90
N ASP A 421 2.93 -8.78 -10.93
CA ASP A 421 2.40 -9.10 -12.25
C ASP A 421 3.30 -10.08 -13.03
N ILE A 422 2.83 -11.30 -13.23
CA ILE A 422 3.46 -12.33 -14.05
C ILE A 422 2.98 -12.17 -15.51
N ASP A 423 3.86 -11.71 -16.40
CA ASP A 423 3.55 -11.50 -17.82
C ASP A 423 3.20 -12.82 -18.54
N LEU A 424 2.04 -12.84 -19.22
CA LEU A 424 1.57 -13.95 -20.05
C LEU A 424 1.63 -13.66 -21.56
N ALA A 425 2.35 -12.63 -22.01
CA ALA A 425 2.43 -12.19 -23.42
C ALA A 425 2.70 -13.34 -24.41
N ALA A 426 3.54 -14.31 -24.06
CA ALA A 426 3.86 -15.49 -24.88
C ALA A 426 2.67 -16.45 -25.13
N PHE A 427 1.55 -16.25 -24.41
CA PHE A 427 0.34 -17.08 -24.46
C PHE A 427 -0.91 -16.30 -24.94
N ILE A 428 -0.76 -15.04 -25.32
CA ILE A 428 -1.81 -14.25 -25.96
C ILE A 428 -2.25 -14.91 -27.28
N GLY A 429 -3.54 -14.87 -27.58
CA GLY A 429 -4.12 -15.56 -28.74
C GLY A 429 -4.44 -17.04 -28.50
N LYS A 430 -4.17 -17.58 -27.30
CA LYS A 430 -4.37 -19.00 -26.96
C LYS A 430 -5.42 -19.23 -25.87
N LYS A 431 -5.75 -20.50 -25.65
CA LYS A 431 -6.36 -20.98 -24.40
C LYS A 431 -5.31 -21.64 -23.52
N VAL A 432 -5.41 -21.48 -22.21
CA VAL A 432 -4.38 -21.93 -21.27
C VAL A 432 -4.94 -22.53 -19.99
N GLU A 433 -4.11 -23.27 -19.29
CA GLU A 433 -4.30 -23.65 -17.89
C GLU A 433 -3.09 -23.14 -17.08
N ILE A 434 -3.33 -22.65 -15.86
CA ILE A 434 -2.31 -22.30 -14.86
C ILE A 434 -2.18 -23.46 -13.87
N GLY A 435 -0.96 -23.81 -13.49
CA GLY A 435 -0.66 -24.85 -12.50
C GLY A 435 0.23 -24.32 -11.38
N PHE A 436 -0.23 -24.41 -10.14
CA PHE A 436 0.59 -24.17 -8.96
C PHE A 436 1.22 -25.51 -8.53
N HIS A 437 2.52 -25.66 -8.75
CA HIS A 437 3.28 -26.88 -8.50
C HIS A 437 3.94 -26.83 -7.12
N TYR A 438 3.71 -27.86 -6.31
CA TYR A 438 4.31 -28.06 -4.98
C TYR A 438 5.04 -29.41 -4.97
N THR A 439 6.28 -29.40 -4.51
CA THR A 439 7.08 -30.59 -4.25
C THR A 439 7.59 -30.59 -2.81
N SER A 440 8.02 -31.75 -2.33
CA SER A 440 8.57 -31.90 -0.98
C SER A 440 9.47 -33.13 -0.86
N THR A 441 10.21 -33.22 0.25
CA THR A 441 11.09 -34.37 0.54
C THR A 441 10.68 -35.09 1.83
N ALA A 442 11.13 -36.35 1.97
CA ALA A 442 10.91 -37.11 3.20
C ALA A 442 11.70 -36.58 4.41
N SER A 443 12.70 -35.72 4.20
CA SER A 443 13.40 -35.02 5.29
C SER A 443 12.66 -33.75 5.72
N LYS A 444 12.06 -33.00 4.77
CA LYS A 444 11.31 -31.77 5.06
C LYS A 444 10.23 -31.49 4.00
N ALA A 445 9.03 -31.11 4.48
CA ALA A 445 7.93 -30.65 3.66
C ALA A 445 7.44 -29.29 4.17
N GLY A 446 7.53 -28.26 3.31
CA GLY A 446 7.03 -26.93 3.64
C GLY A 446 5.50 -26.82 3.60
N THR A 447 4.99 -25.60 3.77
CA THR A 447 3.58 -25.26 3.61
C THR A 447 3.44 -24.00 2.77
N TRP A 448 2.76 -24.13 1.63
CA TRP A 448 2.42 -23.02 0.74
C TRP A 448 0.92 -22.74 0.85
N GLN A 449 0.56 -21.47 0.98
CA GLN A 449 -0.83 -21.01 0.95
C GLN A 449 -0.96 -20.00 -0.19
N ILE A 450 -2.01 -20.10 -1.01
CA ILE A 450 -2.28 -19.17 -2.11
C ILE A 450 -3.76 -18.74 -2.13
N ARG A 451 -4.02 -17.49 -2.53
CA ARG A 451 -5.36 -16.92 -2.71
C ARG A 451 -5.34 -15.77 -3.71
N ASN A 452 -6.53 -15.21 -4.00
CA ASN A 452 -6.69 -14.02 -4.84
C ASN A 452 -5.98 -14.16 -6.21
N VAL A 453 -6.11 -15.33 -6.84
CA VAL A 453 -5.58 -15.58 -8.18
C VAL A 453 -6.38 -14.72 -9.17
N LEU A 454 -5.70 -13.88 -9.93
CA LEU A 454 -6.29 -12.86 -10.78
C LEU A 454 -5.52 -12.81 -12.12
N ILE A 455 -6.23 -12.65 -13.23
CA ILE A 455 -5.63 -12.37 -14.53
C ILE A 455 -6.37 -11.19 -15.15
N GLU A 456 -5.65 -10.14 -15.51
CA GLU A 456 -6.17 -8.87 -16.02
C GLU A 456 -5.41 -8.41 -17.27
N THR A 457 -6.01 -7.55 -18.08
CA THR A 457 -5.38 -7.00 -19.32
C THR A 457 -4.29 -5.96 -19.06
N THR A 458 -4.14 -5.53 -17.80
CA THR A 458 -3.32 -4.38 -17.38
C THR A 458 -2.37 -4.84 -16.27
N ALA A 459 -1.12 -4.35 -16.28
CA ALA A 459 -0.19 -4.55 -15.18
C ALA A 459 -0.65 -3.70 -13.98
N ASN A 460 -1.04 -4.38 -12.90
CA ASN A 460 -1.91 -3.92 -11.84
C ASN A 460 -1.31 -4.13 -10.43
N HIS A 461 -0.21 -4.89 -10.37
CA HIS A 461 0.64 -5.14 -9.20
C HIS A 461 2.11 -4.86 -9.59
N PRO A 462 2.47 -3.60 -9.92
CA PRO A 462 3.83 -3.20 -10.26
C PRO A 462 4.72 -3.21 -9.02
N VAL A 463 5.15 -4.41 -8.60
CA VAL A 463 6.29 -4.56 -7.71
C VAL A 463 7.51 -3.96 -8.40
N THR A 464 8.33 -3.20 -7.66
CA THR A 464 9.75 -3.10 -8.00
C THR A 464 10.28 -4.54 -7.96
N PRO A 465 10.68 -5.15 -9.09
CA PRO A 465 10.89 -6.59 -9.11
C PRO A 465 12.13 -6.99 -8.29
N ASP A 466 12.19 -8.24 -7.85
CA ASP A 466 13.48 -8.94 -7.85
C ASP A 466 13.98 -8.89 -9.32
N THR A 467 15.00 -8.08 -9.58
CA THR A 467 15.28 -7.50 -10.92
C THR A 467 15.34 -8.53 -12.06
N PRO A 468 14.44 -8.47 -13.07
CA PRO A 468 14.92 -8.65 -14.43
C PRO A 468 15.86 -7.47 -14.76
N VAL A 469 16.82 -7.70 -15.65
CA VAL A 469 17.73 -6.64 -16.10
C VAL A 469 16.91 -5.55 -16.81
N ASN A 470 16.70 -4.43 -16.12
CA ASN A 470 16.00 -3.28 -16.69
C ASN A 470 16.98 -2.39 -17.46
N PRO A 471 16.77 -2.12 -18.76
CA PRO A 471 17.45 -1.01 -19.44
C PRO A 471 17.18 0.31 -18.68
N PRO A 472 18.15 1.23 -18.57
CA PRO A 472 18.14 2.17 -17.43
C PRO A 472 17.10 3.28 -17.51
N VAL A 473 16.62 3.71 -16.34
CA VAL A 473 15.98 5.03 -16.14
C VAL A 473 16.89 5.88 -15.26
N ALA A 474 17.86 6.55 -15.92
CA ALA A 474 18.61 7.72 -15.45
C ALA A 474 18.91 7.87 -13.93
N ASP A 475 19.48 6.84 -13.32
CA ASP A 475 20.66 7.01 -12.46
C ASP A 475 21.82 6.33 -13.21
N ASP A 476 23.00 6.94 -13.26
CA ASP A 476 24.10 6.53 -14.16
C ASP A 476 24.83 5.26 -13.69
N ALA A 477 24.14 4.41 -12.92
CA ALA A 477 24.65 3.19 -12.32
C ALA A 477 24.50 1.98 -13.26
N ILE A 478 25.63 1.37 -13.63
CA ILE A 478 25.66 0.05 -14.28
C ILE A 478 25.36 -1.06 -13.25
N TYR A 479 25.80 -0.86 -12.00
CA TYR A 479 25.52 -1.76 -10.87
C TYR A 479 25.49 -0.98 -9.54
N SER A 480 24.67 -1.44 -8.60
CA SER A 480 24.69 -0.99 -7.20
C SER A 480 24.52 -2.21 -6.29
N GLY A 481 25.26 -2.24 -5.17
CA GLY A 481 25.28 -3.38 -4.25
C GLY A 481 25.72 -2.99 -2.84
N LEU A 482 25.53 -3.89 -1.87
CA LEU A 482 25.85 -3.67 -0.45
C LEU A 482 25.18 -2.39 0.12
N SER A 483 23.97 -2.06 -0.32
CA SER A 483 23.20 -0.90 0.17
C SER A 483 23.01 -0.97 1.68
N GLU A 484 23.22 0.15 2.38
CA GLU A 484 23.12 0.20 3.84
C GLU A 484 21.70 0.00 4.39
N ASN A 485 20.69 0.00 3.52
CA ASN A 485 19.30 -0.31 3.87
C ASN A 485 18.91 -1.76 3.52
N ALA A 486 19.80 -2.55 2.89
CA ALA A 486 19.52 -3.92 2.48
C ALA A 486 19.67 -4.88 3.66
N THR A 487 18.59 -5.58 4.03
CA THR A 487 18.58 -6.54 5.15
C THR A 487 19.32 -7.85 4.85
N SER A 488 19.55 -8.14 3.58
CA SER A 488 20.29 -9.26 3.01
C SER A 488 21.10 -8.80 1.78
N ILE A 489 22.01 -9.66 1.31
CA ILE A 489 22.80 -9.43 0.08
C ILE A 489 22.92 -10.73 -0.73
N ASP A 490 23.13 -10.59 -2.03
CA ASP A 490 23.38 -11.66 -3.01
C ASP A 490 24.87 -12.01 -3.17
N TRP A 491 25.74 -11.37 -2.39
CA TRP A 491 27.18 -11.60 -2.41
C TRP A 491 27.56 -12.94 -1.77
N THR A 492 28.57 -13.58 -2.34
CA THR A 492 29.12 -14.86 -1.86
C THR A 492 30.46 -14.66 -1.16
N PHE A 493 30.92 -15.65 -0.39
CA PHE A 493 32.19 -15.57 0.34
C PHE A 493 33.13 -16.74 0.01
N GLU A 494 34.33 -16.44 -0.49
CA GLU A 494 35.39 -17.41 -0.77
C GLU A 494 36.38 -17.45 0.41
N ASN A 495 36.76 -18.66 0.85
CA ASN A 495 37.69 -18.88 1.97
C ASN A 495 37.28 -18.17 3.28
N ASN A 496 35.98 -18.15 3.61
CA ASN A 496 35.43 -17.31 4.67
C ASN A 496 35.75 -17.73 6.13
N SER A 497 36.73 -18.61 6.33
CA SER A 497 37.14 -19.12 7.64
C SER A 497 38.65 -19.38 7.69
N ALA A 498 39.20 -19.32 8.89
CA ALA A 498 40.60 -19.60 9.19
C ALA A 498 40.72 -20.36 10.52
N GLU A 499 41.94 -20.68 10.95
CA GLU A 499 42.15 -21.40 12.22
C GLU A 499 41.55 -20.60 13.38
N ASN A 500 40.56 -21.18 14.08
CA ASN A 500 39.79 -20.54 15.16
C ASN A 500 38.92 -19.32 14.75
N VAL A 501 38.73 -19.07 13.44
CA VAL A 501 37.85 -18.00 12.91
C VAL A 501 36.79 -18.61 11.99
N ASN A 502 35.55 -18.70 12.48
CA ASN A 502 34.45 -19.38 11.79
C ASN A 502 33.83 -18.55 10.64
N GLU A 503 33.92 -17.23 10.72
CA GLU A 503 33.29 -16.27 9.80
C GLU A 503 34.19 -15.03 9.76
N ILE A 504 34.83 -14.76 8.62
CA ILE A 504 35.69 -13.59 8.43
C ILE A 504 34.84 -12.42 7.94
N TRP A 505 34.26 -12.56 6.75
CA TRP A 505 33.27 -11.68 6.14
C TRP A 505 31.85 -12.04 6.59
N ALA A 506 31.06 -11.02 6.89
CA ALA A 506 29.66 -11.15 7.26
C ALA A 506 28.86 -9.91 6.88
N TRP A 507 27.59 -10.08 6.51
CA TRP A 507 26.63 -8.97 6.46
C TRP A 507 26.11 -8.72 7.89
N LYS A 508 26.30 -7.51 8.42
CA LYS A 508 26.03 -7.15 9.82
C LYS A 508 25.32 -5.80 9.89
N SER A 509 24.53 -5.58 10.94
CA SER A 509 23.77 -4.35 11.16
C SER A 509 24.15 -3.63 12.45
N TYR A 510 23.94 -2.32 12.46
CA TYR A 510 24.04 -1.44 13.62
C TYR A 510 23.11 -0.24 13.45
N ASN A 511 22.31 0.07 14.48
CA ASN A 511 21.32 1.16 14.46
C ASN A 511 20.35 1.15 13.24
N GLY A 512 19.99 -0.04 12.75
CA GLY A 512 19.09 -0.21 11.59
C GLY A 512 19.78 -0.16 10.23
N LEU A 513 21.04 0.28 10.17
CA LEU A 513 21.84 0.31 8.94
C LEU A 513 22.73 -0.93 8.85
N TYR A 514 23.01 -1.37 7.64
CA TYR A 514 23.73 -2.60 7.32
C TYR A 514 25.07 -2.32 6.61
N TYR A 515 26.02 -3.24 6.78
CA TYR A 515 27.33 -3.20 6.13
C TYR A 515 27.97 -4.59 6.10
N LEU A 516 28.86 -4.78 5.13
CA LEU A 516 29.74 -5.92 5.03
C LEU A 516 30.91 -5.70 6.02
N ASN A 517 31.27 -6.72 6.81
CA ASN A 517 32.25 -6.60 7.89
C ASN A 517 33.25 -7.76 7.86
N ALA A 518 34.54 -7.48 7.66
CA ALA A 518 35.62 -8.44 7.83
C ALA A 518 36.31 -8.35 9.19
N SER A 519 36.66 -9.49 9.81
CA SER A 519 37.72 -9.56 10.81
C SER A 519 38.22 -10.99 11.04
N ALA A 520 39.54 -11.17 11.17
CA ALA A 520 40.17 -12.38 11.69
C ALA A 520 40.77 -12.19 13.11
N PHE A 521 40.23 -11.25 13.89
CA PHE A 521 40.62 -11.02 15.29
C PHE A 521 39.60 -11.65 16.23
N VAL A 522 40.01 -12.70 16.96
CA VAL A 522 39.13 -13.48 17.85
C VAL A 522 39.81 -13.68 19.20
N GLY A 523 39.06 -13.48 20.30
CA GLY A 523 39.56 -13.76 21.65
C GLY A 523 40.73 -12.90 22.14
N GLY A 524 41.11 -11.84 21.43
CA GLY A 524 42.31 -11.05 21.69
C GLY A 524 43.52 -11.41 20.81
N VAL A 525 43.36 -12.36 19.87
CA VAL A 525 44.42 -12.88 18.99
C VAL A 525 44.11 -12.55 17.53
N ALA A 526 45.14 -12.14 16.79
CA ALA A 526 45.09 -11.97 15.34
C ALA A 526 45.47 -13.27 14.63
N TYR A 527 44.57 -13.79 13.78
CA TYR A 527 44.83 -15.01 13.01
C TYR A 527 45.20 -14.68 11.56
N PRO A 528 46.23 -15.32 10.97
CA PRO A 528 46.51 -15.22 9.54
C PRO A 528 45.35 -15.76 8.71
N ALA A 529 44.86 -14.98 7.75
CA ALA A 529 43.74 -15.35 6.90
C ALA A 529 43.80 -14.64 5.54
N THR A 530 43.06 -15.15 4.56
CA THR A 530 42.74 -14.46 3.31
C THR A 530 41.37 -14.93 2.84
N ALA A 531 40.42 -14.00 2.73
CA ALA A 531 39.02 -14.28 2.41
C ALA A 531 38.44 -13.21 1.48
N TYR A 532 37.56 -13.60 0.57
CA TYR A 532 36.96 -12.70 -0.40
C TYR A 532 35.45 -12.61 -0.19
N ALA A 533 34.91 -11.40 -0.30
CA ALA A 533 33.49 -11.19 -0.55
C ALA A 533 33.31 -10.84 -2.02
N CYS A 534 32.43 -11.55 -2.71
CA CYS A 534 32.35 -11.60 -4.17
C CYS A 534 30.95 -11.21 -4.64
N SER A 535 30.85 -10.24 -5.55
CA SER A 535 29.59 -9.83 -6.15
C SER A 535 28.96 -10.92 -7.03
N PRO A 536 27.69 -10.79 -7.41
CA PRO A 536 27.16 -11.40 -8.63
C PRO A 536 27.99 -11.04 -9.88
N VAL A 537 27.69 -11.68 -11.01
CA VAL A 537 28.23 -11.25 -12.30
C VAL A 537 27.56 -9.93 -12.71
N ILE A 538 28.39 -8.95 -13.06
CA ILE A 538 28.04 -7.61 -13.49
C ILE A 538 28.37 -7.48 -14.98
N ASP A 539 27.44 -6.93 -15.76
CA ASP A 539 27.56 -6.83 -17.20
C ASP A 539 28.01 -5.43 -17.63
N LEU A 540 29.26 -5.30 -18.08
CA LEU A 540 29.83 -4.08 -18.66
C LEU A 540 29.88 -4.15 -20.20
N THR A 541 29.19 -5.10 -20.85
CA THR A 541 29.31 -5.30 -22.31
C THR A 541 28.76 -4.15 -23.15
N ALA A 542 27.91 -3.31 -22.57
CA ALA A 542 27.26 -2.18 -23.23
C ALA A 542 28.00 -0.83 -23.10
N VAL A 543 29.03 -0.73 -22.25
CA VAL A 543 29.72 0.53 -21.91
C VAL A 543 31.15 0.60 -22.45
N THR A 544 31.69 1.81 -22.52
CA THR A 544 33.02 2.15 -23.06
C THR A 544 34.05 2.53 -21.99
N SER A 545 33.60 3.04 -20.85
CA SER A 545 34.37 3.11 -19.60
C SER A 545 33.58 2.46 -18.47
N ALA A 546 34.23 2.28 -17.31
CA ALA A 546 33.54 1.95 -16.07
C ALA A 546 34.36 2.42 -14.88
N LYS A 547 33.71 2.83 -13.79
CA LYS A 547 34.35 3.19 -12.53
C LYS A 547 33.51 2.76 -11.33
N MET A 548 34.19 2.38 -10.26
CA MET A 548 33.59 1.85 -9.04
C MET A 548 33.86 2.77 -7.84
N THR A 549 32.86 2.93 -6.99
CA THR A 549 32.93 3.65 -5.71
C THR A 549 32.26 2.82 -4.61
N PHE A 550 32.65 3.02 -3.36
CA PHE A 550 31.98 2.45 -2.17
C PHE A 550 32.36 3.24 -0.92
N ASP A 551 31.56 3.10 0.14
CA ASP A 551 31.85 3.64 1.47
C ASP A 551 32.55 2.60 2.35
N GLN A 552 33.57 3.01 3.10
CA GLN A 552 34.31 2.12 3.99
C GLN A 552 34.78 2.76 5.30
N THR A 553 34.93 1.93 6.33
CA THR A 553 35.58 2.30 7.61
C THR A 553 36.41 1.16 8.16
N ALA A 554 37.47 1.44 8.93
CA ALA A 554 38.35 0.39 9.45
C ALA A 554 39.10 0.80 10.73
N LYS A 555 39.21 -0.16 11.66
CA LYS A 555 39.87 0.00 12.95
C LYS A 555 41.15 -0.84 13.06
N PHE A 556 42.04 -0.39 13.95
CA PHE A 556 43.40 -0.88 14.20
C PHE A 556 44.40 -0.57 13.06
N GLN A 557 44.04 -0.81 11.80
CA GLN A 557 44.80 -0.43 10.57
C GLN A 557 46.29 -0.82 10.59
N THR A 558 46.60 -1.99 11.15
CA THR A 558 47.93 -2.60 11.23
C THR A 558 48.39 -3.22 9.90
N THR A 559 47.48 -3.85 9.17
CA THR A 559 47.74 -4.65 7.95
C THR A 559 46.77 -4.38 6.80
N LEU A 560 45.69 -3.63 7.05
CA LEU A 560 44.64 -3.28 6.09
C LEU A 560 45.20 -2.85 4.72
N ARG A 561 46.12 -1.88 4.72
CA ARG A 561 46.65 -1.25 3.50
C ARG A 561 47.71 -2.10 2.77
N THR A 562 48.08 -3.26 3.30
CA THR A 562 49.08 -4.17 2.72
C THR A 562 48.53 -5.57 2.41
N LEU A 563 47.46 -6.00 3.09
CA LEU A 563 46.85 -7.33 2.93
C LEU A 563 45.40 -7.29 2.45
N CYS A 564 44.68 -6.17 2.60
CA CYS A 564 43.32 -6.00 2.08
C CYS A 564 43.32 -5.14 0.80
N SER A 565 42.44 -5.46 -0.14
CA SER A 565 42.29 -4.74 -1.41
C SER A 565 40.91 -4.96 -2.01
N VAL A 566 40.62 -4.24 -3.08
CA VAL A 566 39.47 -4.50 -3.95
C VAL A 566 39.95 -5.40 -5.09
N VAL A 567 39.10 -6.30 -5.55
CA VAL A 567 39.43 -7.28 -6.60
C VAL A 567 38.41 -7.29 -7.72
N VAL A 568 38.85 -7.74 -8.90
CA VAL A 568 37.99 -7.97 -10.08
C VAL A 568 38.46 -9.21 -10.84
N ARG A 569 37.52 -9.94 -11.44
CA ARG A 569 37.80 -11.04 -12.37
C ARG A 569 36.74 -11.10 -13.46
N GLU A 570 37.09 -11.63 -14.63
CA GLU A 570 36.14 -11.83 -15.74
C GLU A 570 35.23 -13.05 -15.47
N GLU A 571 34.03 -13.08 -16.05
CA GLU A 571 33.08 -14.19 -15.89
C GLU A 571 33.73 -15.54 -16.26
N GLY A 572 33.74 -16.48 -15.32
CA GLY A 572 34.35 -17.80 -15.49
C GLY A 572 35.86 -17.88 -15.20
N ALA A 573 36.55 -16.78 -14.89
CA ALA A 573 37.91 -16.82 -14.37
C ALA A 573 37.93 -17.25 -12.89
N SER A 574 38.98 -17.99 -12.49
CA SER A 574 39.24 -18.31 -11.07
C SER A 574 39.96 -17.17 -10.35
N ASP A 575 40.88 -16.52 -11.05
CA ASP A 575 41.94 -15.71 -10.44
C ASP A 575 41.53 -14.24 -10.31
N TRP A 576 41.73 -13.68 -9.12
CA TRP A 576 41.42 -12.29 -8.81
C TRP A 576 42.55 -11.33 -9.19
N THR A 577 42.22 -10.27 -9.94
CA THR A 577 43.12 -9.12 -10.16
C THR A 577 42.90 -8.10 -9.04
N GLU A 578 43.96 -7.68 -8.35
CA GLU A 578 43.88 -6.67 -7.29
C GLU A 578 43.89 -5.24 -7.87
N LEU A 579 43.00 -4.39 -7.37
CA LEU A 579 42.81 -3.00 -7.74
C LEU A 579 43.30 -2.06 -6.63
N THR A 580 43.87 -0.93 -7.02
CA THR A 580 44.29 0.12 -6.09
C THR A 580 43.06 0.84 -5.53
N VAL A 581 43.01 0.97 -4.20
CA VAL A 581 41.99 1.75 -3.48
C VAL A 581 42.53 3.17 -3.23
N PRO A 582 41.97 4.23 -3.86
CA PRO A 582 42.53 5.60 -3.80
C PRO A 582 42.56 6.21 -2.40
N ALA A 583 41.45 6.08 -1.65
CA ALA A 583 41.29 6.63 -0.32
C ALA A 583 40.93 5.52 0.68
N TRP A 584 41.58 5.54 1.85
CA TRP A 584 41.35 4.62 2.96
C TRP A 584 41.08 5.40 4.25
N PRO A 585 40.16 4.95 5.12
CA PRO A 585 39.76 5.65 6.34
C PRO A 585 40.91 6.00 7.27
N ALA A 586 40.76 7.05 8.07
CA ALA A 586 41.73 7.42 9.11
C ALA A 586 41.75 6.40 10.26
N ALA A 587 42.93 6.12 10.80
CA ALA A 587 43.09 5.10 11.84
C ALA A 587 42.38 5.49 13.15
N GLY A 588 41.50 4.61 13.63
CA GLY A 588 40.92 4.68 14.98
C GLY A 588 39.45 5.09 15.06
N SER A 589 38.88 5.68 14.01
CA SER A 589 37.45 6.02 13.94
C SER A 589 36.58 4.88 13.38
N TRP A 590 35.26 5.06 13.47
CA TRP A 590 34.23 4.27 12.78
C TRP A 590 33.47 5.08 11.71
N ASP A 591 33.89 6.31 11.43
CA ASP A 591 33.32 7.12 10.36
C ASP A 591 33.55 6.41 9.01
N PHE A 592 32.49 6.29 8.20
CA PHE A 592 32.60 5.83 6.83
C PHE A 592 33.10 6.95 5.94
N VAL A 593 34.03 6.63 5.04
CA VAL A 593 34.53 7.52 3.98
C VAL A 593 34.43 6.81 2.64
N SER A 594 34.19 7.58 1.58
CA SER A 594 34.27 7.03 0.23
C SER A 594 35.70 6.56 -0.08
N ALA A 595 35.81 5.43 -0.79
CA ALA A 595 37.07 4.91 -1.31
C ALA A 595 37.67 5.77 -2.44
N GLY A 596 36.90 6.70 -3.02
CA GLY A 596 37.22 7.36 -4.28
C GLY A 596 36.85 6.50 -5.49
N GLU A 597 37.13 7.02 -6.69
CA GLU A 597 36.84 6.34 -7.96
C GLU A 597 37.94 5.32 -8.31
N ILE A 598 37.56 4.06 -8.48
CA ILE A 598 38.41 2.96 -8.94
C ILE A 598 38.10 2.69 -10.41
N ASP A 599 39.09 2.84 -11.29
CA ASP A 599 38.93 2.59 -12.72
C ASP A 599 38.71 1.09 -13.03
N LEU A 600 37.66 0.81 -13.79
CA LEU A 600 37.30 -0.51 -14.32
C LEU A 600 37.27 -0.52 -15.86
N SER A 601 37.72 0.54 -16.54
CA SER A 601 37.62 0.68 -18.01
C SER A 601 38.37 -0.41 -18.80
N ALA A 602 39.35 -1.09 -18.19
CA ALA A 602 39.99 -2.29 -18.74
C ALA A 602 39.05 -3.52 -18.84
N TYR A 603 37.85 -3.42 -18.27
CA TYR A 603 36.80 -4.43 -18.27
C TYR A 603 35.50 -3.96 -18.96
N ALA A 604 35.48 -2.75 -19.50
CA ALA A 604 34.43 -2.31 -20.43
C ALA A 604 34.35 -3.28 -21.63
N GLY A 605 33.14 -3.57 -22.10
CA GLY A 605 32.90 -4.60 -23.12
C GLY A 605 32.91 -6.05 -22.60
N LYS A 606 32.90 -6.30 -21.28
CA LYS A 606 32.99 -7.65 -20.67
C LYS A 606 31.97 -7.87 -19.56
N LYS A 607 31.83 -9.13 -19.13
CA LYS A 607 31.19 -9.50 -17.85
C LYS A 607 32.25 -9.78 -16.79
N ILE A 608 32.02 -9.30 -15.58
CA ILE A 608 32.98 -9.39 -14.45
C ILE A 608 32.28 -9.75 -13.13
N GLN A 609 33.06 -10.19 -12.15
CA GLN A 609 32.71 -10.02 -10.73
C GLN A 609 33.69 -9.02 -10.11
N VAL A 610 33.21 -8.20 -9.17
CA VAL A 610 34.06 -7.41 -8.26
C VAL A 610 34.02 -8.01 -6.87
N GLY A 611 34.97 -7.63 -6.01
CA GLY A 611 35.01 -8.16 -4.66
C GLY A 611 35.92 -7.39 -3.70
N PHE A 612 35.87 -7.79 -2.44
CA PHE A 612 36.73 -7.29 -1.38
C PHE A 612 37.60 -8.42 -0.84
N LYS A 613 38.90 -8.32 -1.06
CA LYS A 613 39.91 -9.21 -0.46
C LYS A 613 40.22 -8.69 0.94
N TYR A 614 39.90 -9.47 1.96
CA TYR A 614 40.44 -9.29 3.30
C TYR A 614 41.67 -10.17 3.48
N GLY A 615 42.69 -9.65 4.15
CA GLY A 615 43.88 -10.41 4.55
C GLY A 615 44.42 -9.94 5.90
N SER A 616 45.00 -10.87 6.65
CA SER A 616 45.52 -10.65 8.00
C SER A 616 46.75 -11.53 8.28
N SER A 617 47.51 -11.20 9.32
CA SER A 617 48.67 -11.96 9.79
C SER A 617 48.69 -12.06 11.31
N ALA A 618 49.66 -12.79 11.86
CA ALA A 618 49.91 -12.82 13.31
C ALA A 618 50.40 -11.47 13.87
N GLU A 619 50.84 -10.54 13.01
CA GLU A 619 51.23 -9.18 13.38
C GLU A 619 50.01 -8.22 13.42
N GLY A 620 48.89 -8.59 12.79
CA GLY A 620 47.71 -7.74 12.71
C GLY A 620 46.54 -8.34 11.94
N ALA A 621 45.35 -8.27 12.55
CA ALA A 621 44.07 -8.61 11.95
C ALA A 621 43.09 -7.46 12.20
N ASP A 622 42.99 -6.55 11.23
CA ASP A 622 42.15 -5.36 11.36
C ASP A 622 40.65 -5.70 11.24
N THR A 623 39.78 -4.78 11.64
CA THR A 623 38.34 -4.87 11.32
C THR A 623 38.03 -3.87 10.22
N TRP A 624 37.57 -4.36 9.07
CA TRP A 624 37.21 -3.57 7.89
C TRP A 624 35.70 -3.66 7.65
N ARG A 625 35.07 -2.55 7.24
CA ARG A 625 33.66 -2.49 6.89
C ARG A 625 33.44 -1.76 5.58
N VAL A 626 32.49 -2.24 4.79
CA VAL A 626 32.15 -1.73 3.46
C VAL A 626 30.64 -1.70 3.25
N LYS A 627 30.13 -0.68 2.56
CA LYS A 627 28.72 -0.53 2.15
C LYS A 627 28.62 0.34 0.89
N ASN A 628 27.42 0.49 0.34
CA ASN A 628 27.06 1.45 -0.72
C ASN A 628 27.99 1.37 -1.95
N LEU A 629 28.24 0.17 -2.48
CA LEU A 629 29.01 0.02 -3.71
C LEU A 629 28.17 0.46 -4.91
N LYS A 630 28.75 1.29 -5.77
CA LYS A 630 28.16 1.74 -7.04
C LYS A 630 29.20 1.67 -8.15
N ILE A 631 28.80 1.17 -9.31
CA ILE A 631 29.58 1.20 -10.56
C ILE A 631 28.82 2.07 -11.56
N THR A 632 29.49 3.02 -12.19
CA THR A 632 28.98 3.86 -13.29
C THR A 632 29.88 3.70 -14.52
N GLU A 633 29.49 4.28 -15.66
CA GLU A 633 30.41 4.56 -16.77
C GLU A 633 31.46 5.64 -16.37
#